data_AF-A0A940LP81-F1
#
_entry.id   AF-A0A940LP81-F1
#
_cell.length_a   1.000
_cell.length_b   1.000
_cell.length_c   1.000
_cell.angle_alpha   90.00
_cell.angle_beta   90.00
_cell.angle_gamma   90.00
#
_symmetry.space_group_name_H-M   'P 1'
#
loop_
_entity.id
_entity.type
_entity.pdbx_description
1 polymer ?
#
loop_
_entity_poly.entity_id
_entity_poly.type
_entity_poly.pdbx_seq_one_letter_code
_entity_poly.pdbx_strand_id
1 'polypeptide(L)' 'MLWNIIDRRERSYRWKRVNAIIEATSNDNSVKDSDRVDVHDDDVVYDQRANVTVAEAVEWAMSQDQPVTLFLYDAGKGF' A
#
# COMPACT_ATOMS: atom_id res chain seq x y z
N MET A 1 -8.53 5.11 2.01
CA MET A 1 -8.90 5.63 0.71
C MET A 1 -7.72 5.37 -0.18
N LEU A 2 -7.83 4.41 -1.10
CA LEU A 2 -6.69 4.00 -1.91
C LEU A 2 -6.45 5.02 -3.03
N TRP A 3 -5.27 5.63 -3.06
CA TRP A 3 -4.89 6.60 -4.11
C TRP A 3 -3.83 6.06 -5.07
N ASN A 4 -2.92 5.21 -4.58
CA ASN A 4 -1.85 4.66 -5.40
C ASN A 4 -1.57 3.19 -5.05
N ILE A 5 -1.12 2.41 -6.03
CA ILE A 5 -0.69 1.02 -5.85
C ILE A 5 0.71 0.87 -6.43
N ILE A 6 1.65 0.40 -5.59
CA ILE A 6 3.01 0.07 -6.00
C ILE A 6 3.18 -1.45 -5.89
N ASP A 7 3.13 -2.12 -7.04
CA ASP A 7 3.32 -3.57 -7.10
C ASP A 7 4.81 -3.93 -7.21
N ARG A 8 5.39 -4.44 -6.11
CA ARG A 8 6.79 -4.88 -6.03
C ARG A 8 6.93 -6.40 -6.08
N ARG A 9 5.86 -7.12 -6.42
CA ARG A 9 5.90 -8.59 -6.57
C ARG A 9 6.74 -8.95 -7.78
N GLU A 10 7.71 -9.85 -7.61
CA GLU A 10 8.39 -10.51 -8.72
C GLU A 10 7.42 -11.45 -9.46
N ARG A 11 6.42 -12.01 -8.74
CA ARG A 11 5.43 -12.93 -9.29
C ARG A 11 4.04 -12.26 -9.32
N SER A 12 3.90 -11.15 -10.03
CA SER A 12 2.70 -10.29 -10.03
C SER A 12 1.38 -10.99 -10.41
N TYR A 13 1.45 -12.12 -11.13
CA TYR A 13 0.26 -12.95 -11.45
C TYR A 13 -0.22 -13.82 -10.27
N ARG A 14 0.55 -13.94 -9.18
CA ARG A 14 0.15 -14.64 -7.95
C ARG A 14 -0.64 -13.72 -7.05
N TRP A 15 -1.94 -13.66 -7.28
CA TRP A 15 -2.84 -12.79 -6.55
C TRP A 15 -3.37 -13.40 -5.24
N LYS A 16 -3.30 -14.72 -5.08
CA LYS A 16 -3.99 -15.43 -3.97
C LYS A 16 -3.31 -15.28 -2.60
N ARG A 17 -1.99 -15.05 -2.58
CA ARG A 17 -1.20 -14.87 -1.36
C ARG A 17 -0.11 -13.85 -1.61
N VAL A 18 -0.25 -12.69 -1.01
CA VAL A 18 0.67 -11.57 -1.05
C VAL A 18 0.88 -11.01 0.35
N ASN A 19 1.94 -10.25 0.51
CA ASN A 19 2.09 -9.33 1.63
C ASN A 19 1.72 -7.92 1.13
N ALA A 20 1.04 -7.16 1.97
CA ALA A 20 0.58 -5.82 1.66
C ALA A 20 0.98 -4.86 2.78
N ILE A 21 1.37 -3.65 2.40
CA ILE A 21 1.63 -2.53 3.30
C ILE A 21 0.79 -1.36 2.83
N ILE A 22 0.25 -0.57 3.75
CA ILE A 22 -0.24 0.76 3.46
C ILE A 22 0.60 1.79 4.21
N GLU A 23 0.86 2.90 3.55
CA GLU A 23 1.42 4.11 4.14
C GLU A 23 0.59 5.30 3.68
N ALA A 24 0.60 6.40 4.43
CA ALA A 24 0.01 7.64 3.97
C ALA A 24 0.63 8.06 2.62
N THR A 25 -0.21 8.44 1.66
CA THR A 25 0.28 8.89 0.35
C THR A 25 1.18 10.13 0.47
N SER A 26 1.08 10.89 1.56
CA SER A 26 1.97 12.01 1.88
C SER A 26 3.45 11.59 2.04
N ASN A 27 3.75 10.31 2.32
CA ASN A 27 5.13 9.80 2.30
C ASN A 27 5.75 9.81 0.89
N ASP A 28 4.92 9.67 -0.16
CA ASP A 28 5.36 9.67 -1.55
C ASP A 28 5.90 11.04 -1.99
N ASN A 29 5.60 12.12 -1.25
CA ASN A 29 6.14 13.47 -1.47
C ASN A 29 7.69 13.53 -1.49
N SER A 30 8.35 12.52 -0.92
CA SER A 30 9.80 12.37 -0.92
C SER A 30 10.36 11.83 -2.26
N VAL A 31 9.50 11.26 -3.10
CA VAL A 31 9.87 10.69 -4.39
C VAL A 31 9.87 11.81 -5.44
N LYS A 32 10.92 11.85 -6.26
CA LYS A 32 11.01 12.82 -7.36
C LYS A 32 9.89 12.57 -8.37
N ASP A 33 9.26 13.64 -8.83
CA ASP A 33 8.18 13.60 -9.85
C ASP A 33 6.90 12.90 -9.35
N SER A 34 6.68 12.89 -8.03
CA SER A 34 5.39 12.50 -7.45
C SER A 34 4.41 13.67 -7.50
N ASP A 35 3.12 13.34 -7.51
CA ASP A 35 2.10 14.29 -7.08
C ASP A 35 2.32 14.64 -5.59
N ARG A 36 1.95 15.86 -5.20
CA ARG A 36 2.07 16.31 -3.81
C ARG A 36 0.74 16.27 -3.09
N VAL A 37 0.77 15.80 -1.85
CA VAL A 37 -0.39 15.78 -0.95
C VAL A 37 -0.01 16.44 0.37
N ASP A 38 -0.95 17.14 0.98
CA ASP A 38 -0.75 17.72 2.32
C ASP A 38 -0.47 16.61 3.34
N VAL A 39 0.34 16.94 4.34
CA VAL A 39 0.65 16.04 5.46
C VAL A 39 -0.30 16.35 6.60
N HIS A 40 -0.91 15.33 7.20
CA HIS A 40 -1.78 15.50 8.36
C HIS A 40 -1.25 14.72 9.58
N ASP A 41 -1.49 15.25 10.78
CA ASP A 41 -0.98 14.63 12.02
C ASP A 41 -1.61 13.25 12.29
N ASP A 42 -2.81 13.00 11.77
CA ASP A 42 -3.57 11.75 11.92
C ASP A 42 -3.33 10.75 10.76
N ASP A 43 -2.34 11.02 9.89
CA ASP A 43 -2.00 10.15 8.77
C ASP A 43 -1.59 8.74 9.25
N VAL A 44 -1.98 7.72 8.49
CA VAL A 44 -1.51 6.34 8.72
C VAL A 44 0.00 6.32 8.49
N VAL A 45 0.77 6.22 9.57
CA VAL A 45 2.23 6.13 9.48
C VAL A 45 2.64 4.88 8.71
N TYR A 46 2.02 3.74 9.07
CA TYR A 46 2.32 2.42 8.52
C TYR A 46 1.35 1.36 9.05
N ASP A 47 0.84 0.47 8.21
CA ASP A 47 0.18 -0.78 8.63
C ASP A 47 0.43 -1.89 7.59
N GLN A 48 0.34 -3.16 8.00
CA GLN A 48 0.71 -4.30 7.16
C GLN A 48 -0.21 -5.51 7.33
N ARG A 49 -0.41 -6.26 6.24
CA ARG A 49 -1.11 -7.55 6.23
C ARG A 49 -0.33 -8.59 5.45
N ALA A 50 -0.23 -9.80 6.00
CA ALA A 50 0.45 -10.92 5.37
C ALA A 50 -0.54 -12.01 4.93
N ASN A 51 -0.17 -12.76 3.88
CA ASN A 51 -0.92 -13.90 3.37
C ASN A 51 -2.38 -13.59 2.98
N VAL A 52 -2.65 -12.36 2.56
CA VAL A 52 -3.94 -11.94 2.00
C VAL A 52 -3.95 -12.13 0.49
N THR A 53 -5.14 -12.12 -0.11
CA THR A 53 -5.30 -11.94 -1.55
C THR A 53 -5.08 -10.48 -1.94
N VAL A 54 -4.77 -10.23 -3.22
CA VAL A 54 -4.71 -8.84 -3.75
C VAL A 54 -6.05 -8.12 -3.58
N ALA A 55 -7.18 -8.83 -3.75
CA ALA A 55 -8.50 -8.25 -3.58
C ALA A 55 -8.73 -7.77 -2.13
N GLU A 56 -8.41 -8.59 -1.14
CA GLU A 56 -8.51 -8.22 0.28
C GLU A 56 -7.56 -7.07 0.65
N ALA A 57 -6.36 -7.02 0.06
CA ALA A 57 -5.42 -5.92 0.26
C ALA A 57 -5.98 -4.59 -0.29
N VAL A 58 -6.57 -4.62 -1.49
CA VAL A 58 -7.20 -3.45 -2.11
C VAL A 58 -8.41 -2.99 -1.31
N GLU A 59 -9.29 -3.91 -0.88
CA GLU A 59 -10.46 -3.59 -0.06
C GLU A 59 -10.04 -2.92 1.26
N TRP A 60 -9.02 -3.46 1.92
CA TRP A 60 -8.45 -2.88 3.13
C TRP A 60 -7.87 -1.48 2.93
N ALA A 61 -7.14 -1.23 1.84
CA ALA A 61 -6.61 0.10 1.55
C ALA A 61 -7.73 1.10 1.19
N MET A 62 -8.77 0.63 0.48
CA MET A 62 -9.97 1.41 0.20
C MET A 62 -10.72 1.81 1.47
N SER A 63 -10.74 0.94 2.50
CA SER A 63 -11.45 1.18 3.76
C SER A 63 -10.79 2.19 4.70
N GLN A 64 -9.60 2.70 4.39
CA GLN A 64 -8.95 3.71 5.25
C GLN A 64 -9.68 5.05 5.16
N ASP A 65 -9.70 5.83 6.24
CA ASP A 65 -10.31 7.16 6.22
C ASP A 65 -9.42 8.20 5.52
N GLN A 66 -8.10 7.97 5.52
CA GLN A 66 -7.10 8.83 4.88
C GLN A 66 -6.59 8.26 3.55
N PRO A 67 -5.99 9.12 2.68
CA PRO A 67 -5.26 8.69 1.49
C PRO A 67 -4.09 7.76 1.82
N VAL A 68 -4.07 6.59 1.19
CA VAL A 68 -2.97 5.63 1.36
C VAL A 68 -2.43 5.12 0.03
N THR A 69 -1.14 4.84 0.04
CA THR A 69 -0.43 4.10 -1.01
C THR A 69 -0.29 2.64 -0.58
N LEU A 70 -0.80 1.72 -1.40
CA LEU A 70 -0.75 0.28 -1.17
C LEU A 70 0.49 -0.32 -1.85
N PHE A 71 1.36 -0.94 -1.09
CA PHE A 71 2.50 -1.69 -1.60
C PHE A 71 2.21 -3.19 -1.57
N LEU A 72 2.50 -3.90 -2.66
CA LEU A 72 2.31 -5.35 -2.77
C LEU A 72 3.65 -6.07 -2.91
N TYR A 73 3.81 -7.18 -2.17
CA TYR A 73 5.02 -7.99 -2.14
C TYR A 73 4.69 -9.49 -2.24
N ASP A 74 5.67 -10.27 -2.71
CA ASP A 74 5.51 -11.72 -2.79
C ASP A 74 5.40 -12.33 -1.39
N ALA A 75 4.48 -13.28 -1.21
CA ALA A 75 4.38 -14.02 0.04
C ALA A 75 5.71 -14.72 0.37
N GLY A 76 6.15 -14.58 1.63
CA GLY A 76 7.36 -15.23 2.15
C GLY A 76 8.67 -14.52 1.85
N LYS A 77 8.67 -13.37 1.17
CA LYS A 77 9.87 -12.57 0.91
C LYS A 77 10.09 -11.38 1.87
N GLY A 78 9.31 -11.30 2.95
CA GLY A 78 9.34 -10.16 3.87
C GLY A 78 8.47 -9.00 3.38
N PHE A 79 8.77 -7.80 3.90
CA PHE A 79 8.11 -6.53 3.63
C PHE A 79 9.16 -5.54 3.11
#